data_AF-A0A6P7U4I3-F1
#
_entry.id   AF-A0A6P7U4I3-F1
#
_cell.length_a   1.000
_cell.length_b   1.000
_cell.length_c   1.000
_cell.angle_alpha   90.00
_cell.angle_beta   90.00
_cell.angle_gamma   90.00
#
_symmetry.space_group_name_H-M   'P 1'
#
loop_
_entity.id
_entity.type
_entity.pdbx_description
1 polymer ?
#
loop_
_entity_poly.entity_id
_entity_poly.type
_entity_poly.pdbx_seq_one_letter_code
_entity_poly.pdbx_strand_id
1 'polypeptide(L)'
;MTLQGRNANLIDSAEKVRSFLNKLCLWKMHLQKNEFAYFCNFAKTAPSSEVIASCTDHLKCLKEDMTRRFKDIIEMNPPSWIIDIAHFDVLSEKDIDPIIAGELLELKENKVLMKNIERDGLYGWMKVESIHPLLFEKVVPFVLGFPTTWLVETGFSATNDLLTKKRNQLQIEKRGDLRLRLNQDLEIQLDKLIDRHQEQCSH
;
A
#
# COMPACT_ATOMS: atom_id res chain seq x y z
N MET A 1 5.75 11.33 -7.58
CA MET A 1 4.75 10.54 -6.84
C MET A 1 5.20 9.09 -6.92
N THR A 2 5.54 8.47 -5.79
CA THR A 2 5.99 7.06 -5.78
C THR A 2 4.88 6.21 -5.18
N LEU A 3 4.16 5.50 -6.05
CA LEU A 3 3.10 4.54 -5.67
C LEU A 3 3.65 3.13 -5.46
N GLN A 4 4.89 2.88 -5.90
CA GLN A 4 5.55 1.59 -5.83
C GLN A 4 6.47 1.52 -4.61
N GLY A 5 6.60 0.33 -4.05
CA GLY A 5 7.47 0.07 -2.91
C GLY A 5 6.94 -1.06 -2.05
N ARG A 6 7.83 -1.65 -1.25
CA ARG A 6 7.55 -2.85 -0.45
C ARG A 6 6.41 -2.67 0.56
N ASN A 7 6.29 -1.47 1.13
CA ASN A 7 5.31 -1.16 2.17
C ASN A 7 4.13 -0.34 1.65
N ALA A 8 3.94 -0.27 0.33
CA ALA A 8 2.81 0.45 -0.24
C ALA A 8 1.52 -0.36 -0.06
N ASN A 9 0.57 0.21 0.68
CA ASN A 9 -0.78 -0.36 0.83
C ASN A 9 -1.81 0.44 0.01
N LEU A 10 -3.04 -0.07 -0.08
CA LEU A 10 -4.12 0.56 -0.84
C LEU A 10 -4.51 1.96 -0.30
N ILE A 11 -4.55 2.13 1.02
CA ILE A 11 -4.94 3.39 1.68
C ILE A 11 -3.91 4.48 1.37
N ASP A 12 -2.63 4.22 1.60
CA ASP A 12 -1.53 5.14 1.28
C ASP A 12 -1.53 5.53 -0.20
N SER A 13 -1.85 4.56 -1.06
CA SER A 13 -1.87 4.77 -2.51
C SER A 13 -3.02 5.67 -2.92
N ALA A 14 -4.22 5.47 -2.35
CA ALA A 14 -5.37 6.35 -2.54
C ALA A 14 -5.06 7.78 -2.10
N GLU A 15 -4.45 7.97 -0.94
CA GLU A 15 -4.05 9.28 -0.43
C GLU A 15 -3.03 9.98 -1.35
N LYS A 16 -2.00 9.25 -1.79
CA LYS A 16 -0.98 9.77 -2.72
C LYS A 16 -1.59 10.20 -4.04
N VAL A 17 -2.48 9.39 -4.61
CA VAL A 17 -3.18 9.71 -5.87
C VAL A 17 -4.09 10.92 -5.68
N ARG A 18 -4.94 10.95 -4.64
CA ARG A 18 -5.82 12.10 -4.32
C ARG A 18 -5.00 13.38 -4.13
N SER A 19 -3.89 13.32 -3.38
CA SER A 19 -2.97 14.45 -3.20
C SER A 19 -2.39 14.95 -4.52
N PHE A 20 -1.97 14.04 -5.41
CA PHE A 20 -1.46 14.41 -6.73
C PHE A 20 -2.53 15.05 -7.61
N LEU A 21 -3.75 14.52 -7.65
CA LEU A 21 -4.87 15.13 -8.37
C LEU A 21 -5.19 16.54 -7.86
N ASN A 22 -5.12 16.76 -6.55
CA ASN A 22 -5.28 18.08 -5.95
C ASN A 22 -4.14 19.04 -6.33
N LYS A 23 -2.90 18.55 -6.41
CA LYS A 23 -1.76 19.34 -6.91
C LYS A 23 -1.94 19.74 -8.37
N LEU A 24 -2.48 18.86 -9.22
CA LEU A 24 -2.81 19.22 -10.61
C LEU A 24 -3.82 20.37 -10.68
N CYS A 25 -4.84 20.36 -9.82
CA CYS A 25 -5.78 21.49 -9.70
C CYS A 25 -5.07 22.78 -9.28
N LEU A 26 -4.23 22.70 -8.25
CA LEU A 26 -3.47 23.83 -7.73
C LEU A 26 -2.57 24.43 -8.83
N TRP A 27 -1.75 23.61 -9.48
CA TRP A 27 -0.85 24.05 -10.54
C TRP A 27 -1.60 24.68 -11.71
N LYS A 28 -2.75 24.11 -12.10
CA LYS A 28 -3.63 24.70 -13.11
C LYS A 28 -4.09 26.11 -12.69
N MET A 29 -4.56 26.29 -11.46
CA MET A 29 -4.99 27.60 -10.96
C MET A 29 -3.86 28.63 -10.96
N HIS A 30 -2.64 28.23 -10.56
CA HIS A 30 -1.48 29.12 -10.56
C HIS A 30 -1.05 29.51 -11.98
N LEU A 31 -1.04 28.57 -12.94
CA LEU A 31 -0.76 28.89 -14.35
C LEU A 31 -1.76 29.91 -14.90
N GLN A 32 -3.05 29.75 -14.63
CA GLN A 32 -4.10 30.68 -15.08
C GLN A 32 -3.94 32.09 -14.48
N LYS A 33 -3.28 32.21 -13.33
CA LYS A 33 -2.96 33.50 -12.68
C LYS A 33 -1.60 34.08 -13.11
N ASN A 34 -0.88 33.43 -14.02
CA ASN A 34 0.50 33.76 -14.36
C ASN A 34 1.47 33.64 -13.16
N GLU A 35 1.19 32.72 -12.24
CA GLU A 35 2.04 32.43 -11.08
C GLU A 35 2.84 31.15 -11.35
N PHE A 36 4.16 31.26 -11.49
CA PHE A 36 5.01 30.16 -11.97
C PHE A 36 5.92 29.54 -10.90
N ALA A 37 5.57 29.65 -9.62
CA ALA A 37 6.37 29.14 -8.50
C ALA A 37 6.72 27.64 -8.64
N TYR A 38 5.83 26.85 -9.24
CA TYR A 38 6.03 25.41 -9.48
C TYR A 38 6.70 25.10 -10.82
N PHE A 39 6.89 26.11 -11.68
CA PHE A 39 7.37 25.98 -13.05
C PHE A 39 8.47 27.02 -13.34
N CYS A 40 9.50 27.11 -12.49
CA CYS A 40 10.53 28.15 -12.59
C CYS A 40 11.23 28.19 -13.95
N ASN A 41 11.46 27.04 -14.59
CA ASN A 41 12.07 27.01 -15.92
C ASN A 41 11.12 27.47 -17.02
N PHE A 42 9.82 27.19 -16.87
CA PHE A 42 8.78 27.71 -17.76
C PHE A 42 8.66 29.23 -17.61
N ALA A 43 8.76 29.76 -16.39
CA ALA A 43 8.76 31.21 -16.15
C ALA A 43 9.87 31.93 -16.95
N LYS A 44 11.06 31.32 -17.03
CA LYS A 44 12.22 31.87 -17.76
C LYS A 44 11.98 32.00 -19.27
N THR A 45 11.04 31.26 -19.85
CA THR A 45 10.74 31.34 -21.28
C THR A 45 9.80 32.49 -21.64
N ALA A 46 9.31 33.26 -20.65
CA ALA A 46 8.30 34.30 -20.84
C ALA A 46 7.12 33.81 -21.70
N PRO A 47 6.39 32.78 -21.25
CA PRO A 47 5.41 32.08 -22.07
C PRO A 47 4.25 33.00 -22.48
N SER A 48 3.79 32.86 -23.73
CA SER A 48 2.60 33.56 -24.20
C SER A 48 1.33 33.03 -23.54
N SER A 49 0.25 33.81 -23.59
CA SER A 49 -1.07 33.40 -23.09
C SER A 49 -1.57 32.10 -23.76
N GLU A 50 -1.25 31.88 -25.02
CA GLU A 50 -1.59 30.66 -25.77
C GLU A 50 -0.85 29.43 -25.22
N VAL A 51 0.44 29.55 -24.92
CA VAL A 51 1.21 28.45 -24.32
C VAL A 51 0.70 28.14 -22.91
N ILE A 52 0.37 29.17 -22.12
CA ILE A 52 -0.22 29.00 -20.79
C ILE A 52 -1.57 28.27 -20.88
N ALA A 53 -2.43 28.63 -21.85
CA ALA A 53 -3.69 27.96 -22.09
C ALA A 53 -3.49 26.48 -22.46
N SER A 54 -2.55 26.18 -23.38
CA SER A 54 -2.22 24.81 -23.77
C SER A 54 -1.73 23.97 -22.58
N CYS A 55 -0.83 24.51 -21.74
CA CYS A 55 -0.38 23.83 -20.53
C CYS A 55 -1.51 23.62 -19.51
N THR A 56 -2.40 24.60 -19.37
CA THR A 56 -3.58 24.53 -18.50
C THR A 56 -4.53 23.41 -18.93
N ASP A 57 -4.76 23.27 -20.23
CA ASP A 57 -5.57 22.19 -20.82
C ASP A 57 -4.88 20.83 -20.65
N HIS A 58 -3.56 20.78 -20.84
CA HIS A 58 -2.81 19.55 -20.61
C HIS A 58 -2.93 19.06 -19.16
N LEU A 59 -2.82 19.96 -18.16
CA LEU A 59 -3.03 19.59 -16.75
C LEU A 59 -4.45 19.10 -16.48
N LYS A 60 -5.46 19.67 -17.16
CA LYS A 60 -6.85 19.20 -17.07
C LYS A 60 -6.98 17.78 -17.62
N CYS A 61 -6.49 17.53 -18.83
CA CYS A 61 -6.52 16.20 -19.44
C CYS A 61 -5.74 15.16 -18.62
N LEU A 62 -4.58 15.53 -18.07
CA LEU A 62 -3.79 14.67 -17.19
C LEU A 62 -4.56 14.30 -15.92
N LYS A 63 -5.27 15.25 -15.31
CA LYS A 63 -6.13 14.98 -14.15
C LYS A 63 -7.25 14.01 -14.51
N GLU A 64 -7.89 14.19 -15.67
CA GLU A 64 -8.96 13.31 -16.15
C GLU A 64 -8.44 11.88 -16.41
N ASP A 65 -7.27 11.75 -17.05
CA ASP A 65 -6.65 10.44 -17.29
C ASP A 65 -6.29 9.73 -15.99
N MET A 66 -5.65 10.44 -15.06
CA MET A 66 -5.25 9.89 -13.76
C MET A 66 -6.46 9.51 -12.91
N THR A 67 -7.52 10.32 -12.90
CA THR A 67 -8.79 9.99 -12.23
C THR A 67 -9.39 8.72 -12.81
N ARG A 68 -9.38 8.56 -14.15
CA ARG A 68 -9.90 7.37 -14.82
C ARG A 68 -9.06 6.13 -14.51
N ARG A 69 -7.73 6.27 -14.54
CA ARG A 69 -6.78 5.16 -14.34
C ARG A 69 -6.81 4.59 -12.94
N PHE A 70 -7.01 5.45 -11.93
CA PHE A 70 -7.00 5.07 -10.51
C PHE A 70 -8.38 5.17 -9.87
N LYS A 71 -9.44 5.07 -10.68
CA LYS A 71 -10.82 5.25 -10.22
C LYS A 71 -11.16 4.31 -9.06
N ASP A 72 -10.82 3.04 -9.22
CA ASP A 72 -10.95 1.98 -8.22
C ASP A 72 -10.26 2.32 -6.89
N ILE A 73 -9.02 2.80 -6.95
CA ILE A 73 -8.25 3.18 -5.76
C ILE A 73 -8.83 4.45 -5.10
N ILE A 74 -9.25 5.44 -5.89
CA ILE A 74 -9.75 6.72 -5.37
C ILE A 74 -11.17 6.57 -4.80
N GLU A 75 -12.02 5.74 -5.41
CA GLU A 75 -13.39 5.48 -4.95
C GLU A 75 -13.43 4.46 -3.80
N MET A 76 -12.30 3.82 -3.50
CA MET A 76 -12.16 3.00 -2.31
C MET A 76 -12.50 3.81 -1.05
N ASN A 77 -13.47 3.32 -0.30
CA ASN A 77 -13.96 3.92 0.93
C ASN A 77 -13.75 2.97 2.11
N PRO A 78 -12.53 2.87 2.67
CA PRO A 78 -12.31 2.08 3.87
C PRO A 78 -13.10 2.68 5.05
N PRO A 79 -13.71 1.86 5.91
CA PRO A 79 -14.29 2.33 7.16
C PRO A 79 -13.32 3.20 7.97
N SER A 80 -13.80 4.29 8.55
CA SER A 80 -12.98 5.26 9.27
C SER A 80 -12.14 4.64 10.38
N TRP A 81 -12.65 3.60 11.05
CA TRP A 81 -11.92 2.89 12.10
C TRP A 81 -10.75 2.06 11.58
N ILE A 82 -10.68 1.71 10.28
CA ILE A 82 -9.50 1.06 9.69
C ILE A 82 -8.38 2.09 9.49
N ILE A 83 -8.75 3.33 9.13
CA ILE A 83 -7.80 4.42 8.92
C ILE A 83 -7.24 4.90 10.27
N ASP A 84 -8.11 5.15 11.25
CA ASP A 84 -7.73 5.70 12.54
C ASP A 84 -8.62 5.17 13.67
N ILE A 85 -8.33 3.93 14.11
CA ILE A 85 -9.03 3.32 15.25
C ILE A 85 -8.83 4.10 16.56
N ALA A 86 -7.70 4.81 16.72
CA ALA A 86 -7.40 5.52 17.96
C ALA A 86 -8.42 6.63 18.21
N HIS A 87 -8.69 7.44 17.19
CA HIS A 87 -9.61 8.59 17.27
C HIS A 87 -11.05 8.27 16.83
N PHE A 88 -11.32 7.07 16.32
CA PHE A 88 -12.67 6.66 15.96
C PHE A 88 -13.57 6.52 17.21
N ASP A 89 -14.67 7.29 17.23
CA ASP A 89 -15.70 7.24 18.27
C ASP A 89 -16.82 6.26 17.87
N VAL A 90 -16.68 5.03 18.37
CA VAL A 90 -17.61 3.91 18.11
C VAL A 90 -19.03 4.23 18.58
N LEU A 91 -19.19 4.99 19.67
CA LEU A 91 -20.51 5.24 20.27
C LEU A 91 -21.30 6.32 19.52
N SER A 92 -20.60 7.17 18.77
CA SER A 92 -21.21 8.21 17.92
C SER A 92 -21.64 7.71 16.55
N GLU A 93 -21.11 6.57 16.10
CA GLU A 93 -21.35 6.02 14.76
C GLU A 93 -22.72 5.33 14.69
N LYS A 94 -23.54 5.72 13.73
CA LYS A 94 -24.92 5.23 13.61
C LYS A 94 -25.08 4.08 12.62
N ASP A 95 -24.19 4.00 11.64
CA ASP A 95 -24.29 3.04 10.54
C ASP A 95 -23.39 1.81 10.74
N ILE A 96 -22.83 1.64 11.94
CA ILE A 96 -21.99 0.50 12.28
C ILE A 96 -22.81 -0.70 12.75
N ASP A 97 -22.42 -1.88 12.29
CA ASP A 97 -23.01 -3.14 12.76
C ASP A 97 -22.78 -3.29 14.28
N PRO A 98 -23.82 -3.61 15.09
CA PRO A 98 -23.69 -3.69 16.55
C PRO A 98 -22.65 -4.71 17.05
N ILE A 99 -22.45 -5.81 16.32
CA ILE A 99 -21.45 -6.83 16.66
C ILE A 99 -20.05 -6.26 16.40
N ILE A 100 -19.85 -5.60 15.26
CA ILE A 100 -18.59 -4.91 14.93
C ILE A 100 -18.29 -3.81 15.94
N ALA A 101 -19.29 -3.02 16.34
CA ALA A 101 -19.14 -1.99 17.37
C ALA A 101 -18.69 -2.59 18.71
N GLY A 102 -19.27 -3.73 19.12
CA GLY A 102 -18.85 -4.48 20.30
C GLY A 102 -17.38 -4.89 20.25
N GLU A 103 -16.95 -5.54 19.16
CA GLU A 103 -15.54 -5.93 19.00
C GLU A 103 -14.59 -4.74 18.96
N LEU A 104 -14.99 -3.60 18.36
CA LEU A 104 -14.17 -2.39 18.35
C LEU A 104 -13.97 -1.81 19.75
N LEU A 105 -15.01 -1.84 20.60
CA LEU A 105 -14.89 -1.38 21.99
C LEU A 105 -13.91 -2.26 22.78
N GLU A 106 -13.99 -3.58 22.62
CA GLU A 106 -13.05 -4.52 23.25
C GLU A 106 -11.61 -4.32 22.74
N LEU A 107 -11.45 -4.15 21.41
CA LEU A 107 -10.14 -3.91 20.78
C LEU A 107 -9.51 -2.61 21.30
N LYS A 108 -10.29 -1.54 21.47
CA LYS A 108 -9.79 -0.25 21.99
C LYS A 108 -9.26 -0.36 23.42
N GLU A 109 -9.80 -1.25 24.24
CA GLU A 109 -9.28 -1.54 25.59
C GLU A 109 -8.03 -2.43 25.57
N ASN A 110 -7.78 -3.16 24.47
CA ASN A 110 -6.59 -3.97 24.30
C ASN A 110 -5.37 -3.14 23.92
N LYS A 111 -4.68 -2.61 24.93
CA LYS A 111 -3.48 -1.76 24.78
C LYS A 111 -2.36 -2.41 23.95
N VAL A 112 -2.22 -3.73 23.99
CA VAL A 112 -1.17 -4.44 23.24
C VAL A 112 -1.48 -4.43 21.74
N LEU A 113 -2.72 -4.76 21.37
CA LEU A 113 -3.15 -4.73 19.98
C LEU A 113 -3.19 -3.30 19.43
N MET A 114 -3.72 -2.33 20.20
CA MET A 114 -3.74 -0.92 19.80
C MET A 114 -2.34 -0.39 19.51
N LYS A 115 -1.35 -0.68 20.38
CA LYS A 115 0.04 -0.29 20.15
C LYS A 115 0.66 -0.95 18.90
N ASN A 116 0.26 -2.18 18.59
CA ASN A 116 0.70 -2.85 17.37
C ASN A 116 0.12 -2.19 16.11
N ILE A 117 -1.17 -1.84 16.13
CA ILE A 117 -1.82 -1.12 15.01
C ILE A 117 -1.18 0.25 14.83
N GLU A 118 -0.92 0.98 15.92
CA GLU A 118 -0.25 2.29 15.86
C GLU A 118 1.17 2.19 15.29
N ARG A 119 1.96 1.19 15.73
CA ARG A 119 3.35 1.01 15.26
C ARG A 119 3.42 0.54 13.81
N ASP A 120 2.63 -0.47 13.46
CA ASP A 120 2.75 -1.22 12.21
C ASP A 120 1.72 -0.76 11.14
N GLY A 121 0.88 0.22 11.46
CA GLY A 121 -0.19 0.73 10.61
C GLY A 121 -1.18 -0.36 10.21
N LEU A 122 -1.54 -0.40 8.92
CA LEU A 122 -2.47 -1.37 8.36
C LEU A 122 -2.01 -2.83 8.58
N TYR A 123 -0.71 -3.10 8.60
CA TYR A 123 -0.18 -4.45 8.83
C TYR A 123 -0.29 -4.89 10.30
N GLY A 124 -0.45 -3.95 11.24
CA GLY A 124 -0.67 -4.27 12.66
C GLY A 124 -1.94 -5.06 12.91
N TRP A 125 -2.92 -4.94 12.01
CA TRP A 125 -4.16 -5.71 12.01
C TRP A 125 -3.96 -7.22 11.84
N MET A 126 -2.83 -7.68 11.29
CA MET A 126 -2.52 -9.12 11.22
C MET A 126 -2.47 -9.78 12.60
N LYS A 127 -2.16 -9.02 13.66
CA LYS A 127 -2.14 -9.55 15.04
C LYS A 127 -3.52 -9.57 15.69
N VAL A 128 -4.52 -8.97 15.04
CA VAL A 128 -5.92 -8.91 15.49
C VAL A 128 -6.69 -10.15 15.06
N GLU A 129 -6.28 -10.81 13.97
CA GLU A 129 -6.95 -12.00 13.38
C GLU A 129 -7.34 -13.07 14.41
N SER A 130 -6.44 -13.40 15.33
CA SER A 130 -6.68 -14.48 16.30
C SER A 130 -7.65 -14.10 17.44
N ILE A 131 -7.85 -12.80 17.68
CA ILE A 131 -8.62 -12.30 18.84
C ILE A 131 -9.96 -11.73 18.39
N HIS A 132 -9.97 -10.94 17.30
CA HIS A 132 -11.17 -10.33 16.73
C HIS A 132 -11.27 -10.68 15.23
N PRO A 133 -11.63 -11.94 14.90
CA PRO A 133 -11.64 -12.42 13.52
C PRO A 133 -12.67 -11.68 12.64
N LEU A 134 -13.80 -11.21 13.21
CA LEU A 134 -14.81 -10.47 12.45
C LEU A 134 -14.29 -9.08 12.04
N LEU A 135 -13.61 -8.37 12.94
CA LEU A 135 -12.90 -7.14 12.56
C LEU A 135 -11.85 -7.40 11.48
N PHE A 136 -11.06 -8.46 11.64
CA PHE A 136 -10.01 -8.78 10.68
C PHE A 136 -10.58 -9.06 9.29
N GLU A 137 -11.71 -9.77 9.18
CA GLU A 137 -12.39 -10.03 7.91
C GLU A 137 -12.70 -8.73 7.13
N LYS A 138 -13.08 -7.65 7.82
CA LYS A 138 -13.33 -6.34 7.19
C LYS A 138 -12.04 -5.63 6.77
N VAL A 139 -10.92 -5.94 7.40
CA VAL A 139 -9.61 -5.34 7.13
C VAL A 139 -8.86 -6.07 6.01
N VAL A 140 -9.06 -7.38 5.87
CA VAL A 140 -8.40 -8.26 4.89
C VAL A 140 -8.33 -7.68 3.47
N PRO A 141 -9.42 -7.13 2.89
CA PRO A 141 -9.37 -6.57 1.54
C PRO A 141 -8.33 -5.45 1.37
N PHE A 142 -8.10 -4.66 2.42
CA PHE A 142 -7.17 -3.53 2.40
C PHE A 142 -5.72 -3.97 2.64
N VAL A 143 -5.52 -5.03 3.44
CA VAL A 143 -4.21 -5.62 3.72
C VAL A 143 -3.70 -6.43 2.53
N LEU A 144 -4.57 -7.22 1.90
CA LEU A 144 -4.19 -8.10 0.78
C LEU A 144 -4.19 -7.39 -0.57
N GLY A 145 -4.90 -6.28 -0.68
CA GLY A 145 -4.98 -5.53 -1.93
C GLY A 145 -3.64 -4.92 -2.32
N PHE A 146 -3.23 -5.18 -3.57
CA PHE A 146 -2.01 -4.62 -4.12
C PHE A 146 -2.33 -3.35 -4.91
N PRO A 147 -1.81 -2.18 -4.51
CA PRO A 147 -2.11 -0.93 -5.21
C PRO A 147 -1.42 -0.80 -6.56
N THR A 148 -0.37 -1.59 -6.81
CA THR A 148 0.41 -1.56 -8.05
C THR A 148 0.90 -2.94 -8.43
N THR A 149 1.33 -3.09 -9.68
CA THR A 149 2.00 -4.29 -10.20
C THR A 149 3.40 -4.51 -9.61
N TRP A 150 3.90 -3.67 -8.70
CA TRP A 150 5.27 -3.75 -8.20
C TRP A 150 5.61 -5.12 -7.60
N LEU A 151 4.72 -5.72 -6.82
CA LEU A 151 4.93 -7.07 -6.26
C LEU A 151 4.94 -8.15 -7.35
N VAL A 152 4.11 -7.98 -8.38
CA VAL A 152 4.06 -8.87 -9.54
C VAL A 152 5.38 -8.78 -10.32
N GLU A 153 5.82 -7.56 -10.65
CA GLU A 153 7.10 -7.29 -11.34
C GLU A 153 8.30 -7.82 -10.55
N THR A 154 8.29 -7.64 -9.23
CA THR A 154 9.34 -8.14 -8.33
C THR A 154 9.34 -9.68 -8.30
N GLY A 155 8.16 -10.30 -8.20
CA GLY A 155 7.99 -11.75 -8.27
C GLY A 155 8.48 -12.34 -9.59
N PHE A 156 8.12 -11.73 -10.72
CA PHE A 156 8.59 -12.14 -12.04
C PHE A 156 10.11 -11.98 -12.19
N SER A 157 10.66 -10.85 -11.73
CA SER A 157 12.11 -10.62 -11.77
C SER A 157 12.87 -11.67 -10.96
N ALA A 158 12.39 -11.98 -9.75
CA ALA A 158 12.97 -13.01 -8.89
C ALA A 158 12.86 -14.41 -9.53
N THR A 159 11.71 -14.73 -10.12
CA THR A 159 11.50 -16.00 -10.83
C THR A 159 12.42 -16.14 -12.03
N ASN A 160 12.54 -15.08 -12.85
CA ASN A 160 13.43 -15.06 -14.00
C ASN A 160 14.89 -15.24 -13.59
N ASP A 161 15.34 -14.57 -12.53
CA ASP A 161 16.68 -14.75 -11.99
C ASP A 161 16.94 -16.20 -11.51
N LEU A 162 15.96 -16.80 -10.82
CA LEU A 162 16.05 -18.21 -10.39
C LEU A 162 16.15 -19.16 -11.59
N LEU A 163 15.30 -18.98 -12.61
CA LEU A 163 15.26 -19.82 -13.80
C LEU A 163 16.48 -19.66 -14.72
N THR A 164 16.99 -18.44 -14.87
CA THR A 164 18.07 -18.14 -15.83
C THR A 164 19.47 -18.31 -15.24
N LYS A 165 19.67 -17.93 -13.97
CA LYS A 165 21.00 -17.87 -13.35
C LYS A 165 21.26 -18.95 -12.30
N LYS A 166 20.21 -19.52 -11.69
CA LYS A 166 20.33 -20.46 -10.54
C LYS A 166 19.65 -21.82 -10.74
N ARG A 167 19.37 -22.17 -12.01
CA ARG A 167 18.58 -23.33 -12.43
C ARG A 167 19.05 -24.68 -11.87
N ASN A 168 20.35 -24.82 -11.59
CA ASN A 168 20.94 -26.08 -11.08
C ASN A 168 21.01 -26.14 -9.55
N GLN A 169 20.61 -25.08 -8.84
CA GLN A 169 20.76 -24.98 -7.37
C GLN A 169 19.44 -24.78 -6.62
N LEU A 170 18.40 -24.22 -7.25
CA LEU A 170 17.17 -23.79 -6.56
C LEU A 170 15.91 -24.31 -7.27
N GLN A 171 14.91 -24.67 -6.48
CA GLN A 171 13.60 -25.15 -6.95
C GLN A 171 12.50 -24.19 -6.50
N ILE A 172 11.95 -23.46 -7.47
CA ILE A 172 10.95 -22.40 -7.27
C ILE A 172 9.71 -22.89 -6.52
N GLU A 173 9.19 -24.06 -6.90
CA GLU A 173 7.91 -24.57 -6.39
C GLU A 173 8.05 -25.44 -5.14
N LYS A 174 9.09 -26.29 -5.07
CA LYS A 174 9.17 -27.36 -4.06
C LYS A 174 9.88 -26.95 -2.77
N ARG A 175 10.83 -26.01 -2.83
CA ARG A 175 11.63 -25.58 -1.65
C ARG A 175 11.20 -24.24 -1.07
N GLY A 176 10.28 -23.53 -1.72
CA GLY A 176 9.87 -22.19 -1.28
C GLY A 176 10.94 -21.12 -1.50
N ASP A 177 11.90 -21.35 -2.40
CA ASP A 177 13.01 -20.45 -2.67
C ASP A 177 12.55 -19.06 -3.15
N LEU A 178 11.46 -19.02 -3.92
CA LEU A 178 10.84 -17.76 -4.33
C LEU A 178 10.25 -17.02 -3.12
N ARG A 179 9.57 -17.72 -2.21
CA ARG A 179 9.01 -17.13 -0.98
C ARG A 179 10.11 -16.56 -0.08
N LEU A 180 11.24 -17.25 0.04
CA LEU A 180 12.41 -16.79 0.78
C LEU A 180 13.06 -15.57 0.11
N ARG A 181 13.15 -15.56 -1.22
CA ARG A 181 13.72 -14.44 -1.97
C ARG A 181 12.87 -13.16 -1.85
N LEU A 182 11.55 -13.32 -1.79
CA LEU A 182 10.60 -12.21 -1.67
C LEU A 182 10.43 -11.72 -0.22
N ASN A 183 10.68 -12.58 0.78
CA ASN A 183 10.63 -12.23 2.19
C ASN A 183 12.04 -12.13 2.80
N GLN A 184 12.62 -10.93 2.80
CA GLN A 184 13.95 -10.71 3.39
C GLN A 184 13.98 -10.84 4.91
N ASP A 185 12.83 -10.72 5.58
CA ASP A 185 12.70 -10.81 7.05
C ASP A 185 12.41 -12.23 7.54
N LEU A 186 12.22 -13.18 6.62
CA LEU A 186 12.23 -14.60 6.95
C LEU A 186 13.68 -15.03 7.11
N GLU A 187 14.20 -14.87 8.33
CA GLU A 187 15.43 -15.56 8.72
C GLU A 187 15.18 -17.06 8.57
N ILE A 188 15.86 -17.66 7.58
CA ILE A 188 15.91 -19.11 7.48
C ILE A 188 16.59 -19.57 8.76
N GLN A 189 15.84 -20.24 9.65
CA GLN A 189 16.40 -20.88 10.84
C GLN A 189 17.24 -22.09 10.40
N LEU A 190 18.39 -21.81 9.77
CA LEU A 190 19.33 -22.78 9.22
C LEU A 190 19.74 -23.78 10.30
N ASP A 191 19.93 -23.32 11.52
CA ASP A 191 20.29 -24.17 12.66
C ASP A 191 19.25 -25.28 12.89
N LYS A 192 17.96 -24.94 12.91
CA LYS A 192 16.87 -25.93 13.04
C LYS A 192 16.72 -26.85 11.82
N LEU A 193 17.23 -26.45 10.67
CA LEU A 193 17.23 -27.25 9.45
C LEU A 193 18.41 -28.23 9.44
N ILE A 194 19.58 -27.78 9.93
CA ILE A 194 20.81 -28.57 10.08
C ILE A 194 20.63 -29.65 11.15
N ASP A 195 20.06 -29.29 12.31
CA ASP A 195 19.80 -30.23 13.41
C ASP A 195 18.90 -31.40 12.96
N ARG A 196 17.86 -31.12 12.18
CA ARG A 196 16.98 -32.17 11.62
C ARG A 196 17.64 -33.05 10.57
N HIS A 197 18.71 -32.58 9.93
CA HIS A 197 19.38 -33.34 8.88
C HIS A 197 20.46 -34.28 9.43
N GLN A 198 20.99 -34.00 10.63
CA GLN A 198 22.00 -34.85 11.28
C GLN A 198 21.44 -36.13 11.91
N GLU A 199 20.12 -36.27 12.09
CA GLU A 199 19.54 -37.47 12.73
C GLU A 199 19.43 -38.71 11.84
N GLN A 200 19.80 -38.66 10.56
CA GLN A 200 19.93 -39.89 9.75
C GLN A 200 21.31 -40.52 9.94
N CYS A 201 21.48 -41.19 11.10
CA CYS A 201 22.52 -42.19 11.27
C CYS A 201 22.35 -43.25 10.17
N SER A 202 23.34 -43.33 9.28
CA SER A 202 23.44 -44.41 8.30
C SER A 202 23.78 -45.70 9.07
N HIS A 203 22.93 -46.72 8.95
CA HIS A 203 23.23 -48.09 9.39
C HIS A 203 24.09 -48.82 8.35
#